data_AF-A0A426XPB7-F1
#
_entry.id   AF-A0A426XPB7-F1
#
_cell.length_a   1.000
_cell.length_b   1.000
_cell.length_c   1.000
_cell.angle_alpha   90.00
_cell.angle_beta   90.00
_cell.angle_gamma   90.00
#
_symmetry.space_group_name_H-M   'P 1'
#
loop_
_entity.id
_entity.type
_entity.pdbx_description
1 polymer ?
#
loop_
_entity_poly.entity_id
_entity_poly.type
_entity_poly.pdbx_seq_one_letter_code
_entity_poly.pdbx_strand_id
1 'polypeptide(L)'
;MKRKTRQAKALENAKRAPRTFMELLQEANLEALPPHVPSYLRAAVGPPSTSSRRHFCTVCGDAANYTCVRCGVRFCSCRCQVIHNDTRCLKFYRIKNRERETNMHVIPVRLANERLPTPKF
;
A
#
# COMPACT_ATOMS: atom_id res chain seq x y z
N MET A 1 29.53 16.34 47.52
CA MET A 1 28.49 16.15 46.48
C MET A 1 28.36 17.44 45.66
N LYS A 2 28.71 17.46 44.37
CA LYS A 2 28.58 18.67 43.53
C LYS A 2 27.11 18.83 43.07
N ARG A 3 26.49 19.97 43.39
CA ARG A 3 25.10 20.29 42.99
C ARG A 3 25.06 20.57 41.49
N LYS A 4 24.33 19.76 40.73
CA LYS A 4 24.11 19.99 39.30
C LYS A 4 23.21 21.20 39.07
N THR A 5 23.49 21.97 38.03
CA THR A 5 22.66 23.12 37.63
C THR A 5 21.28 22.65 37.14
N ARG A 6 20.26 23.53 37.21
CA ARG A 6 18.91 23.23 36.71
C ARG A 6 18.93 22.83 35.22
N GLN A 7 19.80 23.46 34.43
CA GLN A 7 19.99 23.16 33.01
C GLN A 7 20.53 21.75 32.78
N ALA A 8 21.55 21.33 33.55
CA ALA A 8 22.08 19.97 33.47
C ALA A 8 21.03 18.90 33.81
N LYS A 9 20.14 19.18 34.78
CA LYS A 9 19.04 18.28 35.15
C LYS A 9 17.94 18.23 34.07
N ALA A 10 17.65 19.36 33.42
CA ALA A 10 16.69 19.42 32.31
C ALA A 10 17.18 18.63 31.08
N LEU A 11 18.47 18.73 30.74
CA LEU A 11 19.08 17.96 29.65
C LEU A 11 19.07 16.45 29.93
N GLU A 12 19.31 16.05 31.18
CA GLU A 12 19.24 14.63 31.58
C GLU A 12 17.82 14.07 31.45
N ASN A 13 16.80 14.84 31.83
CA ASN A 13 15.40 14.45 31.65
C ASN A 13 14.99 14.41 30.18
N ALA A 14 15.47 15.34 29.35
CA ALA A 14 15.21 15.35 27.90
C ALA A 14 15.75 14.08 27.21
N LYS A 15 16.91 13.57 27.64
CA LYS A 15 17.48 12.30 27.14
C LYS A 15 16.65 11.06 27.51
N ARG A 16 15.80 11.15 28.55
CA ARG A 16 14.90 10.07 28.99
C ARG A 16 13.48 10.26 28.46
N ALA A 17 13.18 11.38 27.83
CA ALA A 17 11.89 11.64 27.23
C ALA A 17 11.69 10.74 25.99
N PRO A 18 10.45 10.33 25.70
CA PRO A 18 10.15 9.61 24.48
C PRO A 18 10.51 10.48 23.26
N ARG A 19 11.30 9.93 22.35
CA ARG A 19 11.68 10.59 21.10
C ARG A 19 10.62 10.34 20.03
N THR A 20 10.40 11.33 19.20
CA THR A 20 9.57 11.19 18.00
C THR A 20 10.28 10.33 16.96
N PHE A 21 9.52 9.71 16.06
CA PHE A 21 10.10 8.93 14.97
C PHE A 21 11.08 9.75 14.10
N MET A 22 10.75 11.03 13.85
CA MET A 22 11.60 11.92 13.04
C MET A 22 12.95 12.18 13.70
N GLU A 23 12.99 12.38 15.02
CA GLU A 23 14.26 12.56 15.76
C GLU A 23 15.14 11.30 15.68
N LEU A 24 14.54 10.12 15.84
CA LEU A 24 15.24 8.85 15.71
C LEU A 24 15.81 8.65 14.29
N LEU A 25 15.07 9.05 13.26
CA LEU A 25 15.50 8.94 11.87
C LEU A 25 16.69 9.86 11.57
N GLN A 26 16.69 11.07 12.11
CA GLN A 26 17.77 12.03 11.95
C GLN A 26 19.03 11.60 12.70
N GLU A 27 18.89 11.07 13.92
CA GLU A 27 20.01 10.50 14.68
C GLU A 27 20.65 9.29 13.99
N ALA A 28 19.84 8.46 13.32
CA ALA A 28 20.33 7.26 12.65
C ALA A 28 21.21 7.54 11.42
N ASN A 29 21.21 8.78 10.90
CA ASN A 29 22.04 9.24 9.78
C ASN A 29 22.11 8.22 8.61
N LEU A 30 20.94 7.76 8.17
CA LEU A 30 20.83 6.61 7.25
C LEU A 30 21.52 6.81 5.89
N GLU A 31 21.72 8.06 5.46
CA GLU A 31 22.43 8.41 4.23
C GLU A 31 23.92 8.03 4.28
N ALA A 32 24.53 8.09 5.47
CA ALA A 32 25.93 7.73 5.67
C ALA A 32 26.16 6.21 5.69
N LEU A 33 25.10 5.40 5.75
CA LEU A 33 25.22 3.95 5.72
C LEU A 33 25.65 3.46 4.34
N PRO A 34 26.60 2.51 4.24
CA PRO A 34 27.01 1.90 2.99
C PRO A 34 25.83 1.34 2.17
N PRO A 35 25.94 1.28 0.83
CA PRO A 35 24.82 0.88 -0.05
C PRO A 35 24.25 -0.52 0.21
N HIS A 36 25.07 -1.42 0.75
CA HIS A 36 24.70 -2.82 1.04
C HIS A 36 23.93 -2.98 2.36
N VAL A 37 23.88 -1.94 3.21
CA VAL A 37 23.17 -2.00 4.49
C VAL A 37 21.70 -1.64 4.26
N PRO A 38 20.75 -2.56 4.55
CA PRO A 38 19.33 -2.27 4.48
C PRO A 38 18.97 -1.16 5.46
N SER A 39 18.32 -0.10 4.98
CA SER A 39 17.85 1.03 5.78
C SER A 39 16.40 1.35 5.44
N TYR A 40 15.73 2.11 6.30
CA TYR A 40 14.34 2.53 6.08
C TYR A 40 14.12 3.17 4.69
N LEU A 41 15.08 3.95 4.21
CA LEU A 41 15.03 4.63 2.92
C LEU A 41 15.26 3.68 1.73
N ARG A 42 16.00 2.58 1.93
CA ARG A 42 16.35 1.60 0.89
C ARG A 42 15.47 0.34 0.91
N ALA A 43 14.59 0.21 1.90
CA ALA A 43 13.64 -0.90 2.01
C ALA A 43 12.53 -0.89 0.93
N ALA A 44 12.52 0.12 0.05
CA ALA A 44 11.59 0.18 -1.07
C ALA A 44 11.77 -1.03 -1.99
N VAL A 45 10.69 -1.78 -2.19
CA VAL A 45 10.67 -2.90 -3.13
C VAL A 45 10.78 -2.37 -4.55
N GLY A 46 11.63 -3.01 -5.36
CA GLY A 46 11.73 -2.71 -6.78
C GLY A 46 10.41 -2.96 -7.54
N PRO A 47 10.34 -2.60 -8.83
CA PRO A 47 9.18 -2.87 -9.65
C PRO A 47 8.79 -4.36 -9.61
N PRO A 48 7.49 -4.70 -9.63
CA PRO A 48 7.06 -6.09 -9.61
C PRO A 48 7.64 -6.84 -10.82
N SER A 49 8.16 -8.05 -10.58
CA SER A 49 8.78 -8.90 -11.61
C SER A 49 7.77 -9.50 -12.59
N THR A 50 6.49 -9.59 -12.21
CA THR A 50 5.43 -10.17 -13.04
C THR A 50 4.56 -9.08 -13.66
N SER A 51 4.30 -9.20 -14.96
CA SER A 51 3.37 -8.31 -15.69
C SER A 51 1.88 -8.54 -15.35
N SER A 52 1.53 -9.70 -14.79
CA SER A 52 0.14 -10.03 -14.47
C SER A 52 -0.36 -9.29 -13.22
N ARG A 53 -1.09 -8.19 -13.46
CA ARG A 53 -1.80 -7.51 -12.39
C ARG A 53 -2.97 -8.37 -11.93
N ARG A 54 -2.92 -8.84 -10.68
CA ARG A 54 -4.05 -9.54 -10.06
C ARG A 54 -5.12 -8.53 -9.69
N HIS A 55 -6.36 -8.82 -10.07
CA HIS A 55 -7.51 -7.98 -9.78
C HIS A 55 -8.31 -8.56 -8.62
N PHE A 56 -8.40 -7.82 -7.53
CA PHE A 56 -9.10 -8.23 -6.32
C PHE A 56 -10.30 -7.33 -6.03
N CYS A 57 -11.29 -7.91 -5.35
CA CYS A 57 -12.51 -7.26 -4.93
C CYS A 57 -12.20 -6.34 -3.75
N THR A 58 -12.54 -5.06 -3.86
CA THR A 58 -12.29 -4.10 -2.77
C THR A 58 -13.22 -4.28 -1.57
N VAL A 59 -14.21 -5.17 -1.67
CA VAL A 59 -15.17 -5.46 -0.61
C VAL A 59 -14.74 -6.68 0.21
N CYS A 60 -14.39 -7.78 -0.44
CA CYS A 60 -14.09 -9.06 0.24
C CYS A 60 -12.68 -9.63 -0.03
N GLY A 61 -11.92 -9.08 -0.99
CA GLY A 61 -10.57 -9.56 -1.32
C GLY A 61 -10.51 -10.70 -2.35
N ASP A 62 -11.63 -11.32 -2.73
CA ASP A 62 -11.65 -12.37 -3.77
C ASP A 62 -11.29 -11.85 -5.17
N ALA A 63 -11.02 -12.75 -6.12
CA ALA A 63 -10.78 -12.38 -7.52
C ALA A 63 -11.95 -11.56 -8.10
N ALA A 64 -11.65 -10.38 -8.65
CA ALA A 64 -12.65 -9.46 -9.15
C ALA A 64 -12.87 -9.60 -10.66
N ASN A 65 -14.07 -10.05 -11.01
CA ASN A 65 -14.50 -10.20 -12.40
C ASN A 65 -15.18 -8.94 -12.96
N TYR A 66 -15.65 -8.04 -12.10
CA TYR A 66 -16.45 -6.88 -12.50
C TYR A 66 -15.77 -5.56 -12.14
N THR A 67 -16.10 -4.50 -12.89
CA THR A 67 -15.60 -3.14 -12.68
C THR A 67 -16.76 -2.16 -12.62
N CYS A 68 -16.79 -1.29 -11.62
CA CYS A 68 -17.81 -0.27 -11.50
C CYS A 68 -17.62 0.82 -12.56
N VAL A 69 -18.64 1.08 -13.37
CA VAL A 69 -18.60 2.09 -14.44
C VAL A 69 -18.46 3.53 -13.93
N ARG A 70 -18.86 3.78 -12.67
CA ARG A 70 -18.84 5.12 -12.06
C ARG A 70 -17.45 5.52 -11.57
N CYS A 71 -16.77 4.62 -10.87
CA CYS A 71 -15.50 4.92 -10.18
C CYS A 71 -14.31 4.07 -10.63
N GLY A 72 -14.53 3.00 -11.41
CA GLY A 72 -13.47 2.13 -11.91
C GLY A 72 -12.94 1.08 -10.92
N VAL A 73 -13.47 1.02 -9.69
CA VAL A 73 -13.04 -0.02 -8.73
C VAL A 73 -13.67 -1.37 -9.05
N ARG A 74 -13.03 -2.45 -8.63
CA ARG A 74 -13.41 -3.82 -9.00
C ARG A 74 -14.11 -4.58 -7.88
N PHE A 75 -15.04 -5.47 -8.23
CA PHE A 75 -15.79 -6.32 -7.30
C PHE A 75 -16.03 -7.72 -7.89
N CYS A 76 -16.33 -8.70 -7.03
CA CYS A 76 -16.47 -10.11 -7.44
C CYS A 76 -17.92 -10.55 -7.75
N SER A 77 -18.94 -9.91 -7.16
CA SER A 77 -20.34 -10.35 -7.23
C SER A 77 -21.34 -9.20 -7.03
N CYS A 78 -22.61 -9.44 -7.35
CA CYS A 78 -23.71 -8.48 -7.14
C CYS A 78 -23.83 -8.06 -5.67
N ARG A 79 -23.62 -8.98 -4.72
CA ARG A 79 -23.59 -8.64 -3.28
C ARG A 79 -22.52 -7.60 -2.99
N CYS A 80 -21.32 -7.79 -3.51
CA CYS A 80 -20.24 -6.82 -3.35
C CYS A 80 -20.51 -5.51 -4.11
N GLN A 81 -21.27 -5.55 -5.21
CA GLN A 81 -21.69 -4.34 -5.93
C GLN A 81 -22.59 -3.45 -5.08
N VAL A 82 -23.57 -4.02 -4.37
CA VAL A 82 -24.47 -3.25 -3.48
C VAL A 82 -23.66 -2.58 -2.38
N ILE A 83 -22.85 -3.36 -1.65
CA ILE A 83 -21.99 -2.84 -0.59
C ILE A 83 -21.03 -1.77 -1.13
N HIS A 84 -20.47 -1.99 -2.32
CA HIS A 84 -19.63 -1.02 -2.99
C HIS A 84 -20.37 0.28 -3.26
N ASN A 85 -21.59 0.20 -3.81
CA ASN A 85 -22.40 1.37 -4.14
C ASN A 85 -22.74 2.20 -2.90
N ASP A 86 -23.02 1.54 -1.77
CA ASP A 86 -23.47 2.21 -0.54
C ASP A 86 -22.32 2.88 0.21
N THR A 87 -21.15 2.23 0.25
CA THR A 87 -20.07 2.63 1.19
C THR A 87 -18.74 3.00 0.54
N ARG A 88 -18.51 2.63 -0.73
CA ARG A 88 -17.18 2.72 -1.38
C ARG A 88 -17.19 3.42 -2.74
N CYS A 89 -18.35 3.72 -3.32
CA CYS A 89 -18.45 4.25 -4.68
C CYS A 89 -18.15 5.76 -4.76
N LEU A 90 -16.87 6.09 -4.86
CA LEU A 90 -16.41 7.47 -5.01
C LEU A 90 -16.24 7.85 -6.48
N LYS A 91 -17.08 8.76 -6.99
CA LYS A 91 -17.17 9.19 -8.41
C LYS A 91 -15.81 9.60 -9.02
N PHE A 92 -14.85 10.06 -8.21
CA PHE A 92 -13.58 10.63 -8.68
C PHE A 92 -12.44 9.64 -8.94
N TYR A 93 -12.56 8.36 -8.55
CA TYR A 93 -11.46 7.38 -8.72
C TYR A 93 -11.12 7.06 -10.19
N ARG A 94 -11.96 7.47 -11.15
CA ARG A 94 -11.74 7.22 -12.58
C ARG A 94 -10.64 8.07 -13.21
N ILE A 95 -10.24 9.18 -12.59
CA ILE A 95 -9.25 10.12 -13.18
C ILE A 95 -7.80 9.63 -13.00
N LYS A 96 -7.47 8.86 -11.95
CA LYS A 96 -6.07 8.49 -11.64
C LYS A 96 -5.58 7.14 -12.18
N ASN A 97 -6.43 6.35 -12.85
CA ASN A 97 -6.04 5.03 -13.35
C ASN A 97 -5.80 4.95 -14.86
N ARG A 98 -6.10 6.01 -15.63
CA ARG A 98 -5.97 5.99 -17.10
C ARG A 98 -4.55 6.27 -17.61
N GLU A 99 -3.71 6.94 -16.81
CA GLU A 99 -2.36 7.34 -17.24
C GLU A 99 -1.32 6.21 -17.17
N ARG A 100 -1.70 5.01 -16.70
CA ARG A 100 -0.84 3.82 -16.75
C ARG A 100 -1.26 2.80 -17.82
N GLU A 101 -2.22 3.16 -18.67
CA GLU A 101 -2.84 2.24 -19.65
C GLU A 101 -2.50 2.55 -21.12
N THR A 102 -1.75 3.61 -21.43
CA THR A 102 -1.47 4.01 -22.82
C THR A 102 -0.23 3.36 -23.45
N ASN A 103 0.35 2.33 -22.85
CA ASN A 103 1.44 1.60 -23.51
C ASN A 103 1.40 0.09 -23.23
N MET A 104 0.34 -0.58 -23.68
CA MET A 104 0.41 -2.00 -24.03
C MET A 104 -0.73 -2.35 -24.97
N HIS A 105 -0.38 -2.89 -26.12
CA HIS A 105 -1.28 -3.29 -27.19
C HIS A 105 -2.50 -4.06 -26.68
N VAL A 106 -3.66 -3.63 -27.17
CA VAL A 106 -4.93 -4.35 -27.15
C VAL A 106 -4.75 -5.80 -27.59
N ILE A 107 -4.91 -6.74 -26.65
CA ILE A 107 -5.20 -8.14 -26.96
C ILE A 107 -6.64 -8.41 -26.49
N PRO A 108 -7.54 -8.86 -27.37
CA PRO A 108 -8.95 -9.01 -27.06
C PRO A 108 -9.19 -10.14 -26.05
N VAL A 109 -10.22 -9.92 -25.23
CA VAL A 109 -10.83 -10.87 -24.32
C VAL A 109 -11.18 -12.16 -25.08
N ARG A 110 -10.48 -13.27 -24.78
CA ARG A 110 -10.97 -14.62 -25.09
C ARG A 110 -10.70 -15.57 -23.92
N LEU A 111 -11.81 -16.06 -23.39
CA LEU A 111 -12.04 -17.31 -22.67
C LEU A 111 -10.89 -17.94 -21.86
N ALA A 112 -11.03 -17.88 -20.54
CA ALA A 112 -10.68 -19.01 -19.67
C ALA A 112 -11.66 -19.02 -18.49
N ASN A 113 -12.85 -19.56 -18.74
CA ASN A 113 -13.82 -19.95 -17.73
C ASN A 113 -13.43 -21.35 -17.24
N GLU A 114 -12.31 -21.46 -16.52
CA GLU A 114 -11.93 -22.71 -15.84
C GLU A 114 -12.19 -22.52 -14.35
N ARG A 115 -13.38 -22.96 -13.92
CA ARG A 115 -13.70 -23.15 -12.51
C ARG A 115 -12.75 -24.21 -11.97
N LEU A 116 -11.78 -23.80 -11.15
CA LEU A 116 -11.07 -24.75 -10.30
C LEU A 116 -12.10 -25.49 -9.42
N PRO A 117 -12.08 -26.83 -9.38
CA PRO A 117 -13.02 -27.59 -8.57
C PRO A 117 -12.73 -27.32 -7.09
N THR A 118 -13.77 -26.89 -6.36
CA THR A 118 -13.73 -26.83 -4.90
C THR A 118 -13.42 -28.23 -4.35
N PRO A 119 -12.45 -28.40 -3.43
CA PRO A 119 -12.20 -29.69 -2.82
C PRO A 119 -13.47 -30.14 -2.08
N LYS A 120 -13.95 -31.33 -2.40
CA LYS A 120 -14.98 -32.02 -1.63
C LYS A 120 -14.27 -32.84 -0.56
N PHE A 121 -14.45 -32.39 0.69
CA PHE A 121 -14.12 -33.04 1.97
C PHE A 121 -12.65 -33.39 2.23
#